data_AF-A0A7K3XX77-F1
#
_entry.id   AF-A0A7K3XX77-F1
#
_cell.length_a   1.000
_cell.length_b   1.000
_cell.length_c   1.000
_cell.angle_alpha   90.00
_cell.angle_beta   90.00
_cell.angle_gamma   90.00
#
_symmetry.space_group_name_H-M   'P 1'
#
loop_
_entity.id
_entity.type
_entity.pdbx_description
1 polymer ?
#
loop_
_entity_poly.entity_id
_entity_poly.type
_entity_poly.pdbx_seq_one_letter_code
_entity_poly.pdbx_strand_id
1 'polypeptide(L)'
;MATEEDIRAEVAQMGRLAPEQEDILYNISLKQDELGRQATNLLLSKVEGSPLYQPMIDREYLTYEVFNHGTKHEIASLYVTLKGLRYCIIFADELSRRRKRNAAGAPWEETR
;
A
#
# COMPACT_ATOMS: atom_id res chain seq x y z
N MET A 1 -10.31 15.27 -3.34
CA MET A 1 -9.84 13.92 -3.73
C MET A 1 -8.83 14.13 -4.84
N ALA A 2 -7.62 13.59 -4.73
CA ALA A 2 -6.57 13.79 -5.73
C ALA A 2 -6.96 13.17 -7.09
N THR A 3 -6.75 13.91 -8.16
CA THR A 3 -6.98 13.50 -9.56
C THR A 3 -5.77 12.74 -10.12
N GLU A 4 -5.90 12.20 -11.34
CA GLU A 4 -4.76 11.57 -12.01
C GLU A 4 -3.67 12.61 -12.32
N GLU A 5 -4.07 13.80 -12.75
CA GLU A 5 -3.17 14.92 -13.04
C GLU A 5 -2.38 15.34 -11.79
N ASP A 6 -3.06 15.43 -10.63
CA ASP A 6 -2.40 15.75 -9.35
C ASP A 6 -1.33 14.71 -9.00
N ILE A 7 -1.65 13.42 -9.16
CA ILE A 7 -0.71 12.33 -8.86
C ILE A 7 0.48 12.37 -9.82
N ARG A 8 0.25 12.59 -11.11
CA ARG A 8 1.33 12.69 -12.11
C ARG A 8 2.21 13.91 -11.84
N ALA A 9 1.64 15.05 -11.46
CA ALA A 9 2.38 16.25 -11.10
C ALA A 9 3.24 16.02 -9.85
N GLU A 10 2.68 15.39 -8.82
CA GLU A 10 3.43 15.04 -7.61
C GLU A 10 4.59 14.08 -7.92
N VAL A 11 4.36 13.07 -8.76
CA VAL A 11 5.42 12.14 -9.20
C VAL A 11 6.50 12.85 -10.02
N ALA A 12 6.12 13.82 -10.86
CA ALA A 12 7.09 14.61 -11.61
C ALA A 12 7.94 15.51 -10.70
N GLN A 13 7.38 16.04 -9.62
CA GLN A 13 8.06 16.94 -8.68
C GLN A 13 8.89 16.19 -7.63
N MET A 14 8.32 15.16 -7.02
CA MET A 14 8.89 14.46 -5.86
C MET A 14 9.50 13.10 -6.22
N GLY A 15 9.29 12.63 -7.44
CA GLY A 15 9.64 11.29 -7.86
C GLY A 15 8.59 10.24 -7.48
N ARG A 16 8.76 9.06 -8.07
CA ARG A 16 8.06 7.82 -7.70
C ARG A 16 8.40 7.43 -6.26
N LEU A 17 7.50 6.68 -5.62
CA LEU A 17 7.86 5.92 -4.42
C LEU A 17 9.00 4.92 -4.76
N ALA A 18 9.77 4.51 -3.76
CA ALA A 18 10.79 3.49 -3.97
C ALA A 18 10.13 2.16 -4.42
N PRO A 19 10.81 1.33 -5.23
CA PRO A 19 10.19 0.12 -5.80
C PRO A 19 9.54 -0.80 -4.74
N GLU A 20 10.20 -1.01 -3.61
CA GLU A 20 9.69 -1.83 -2.50
C GLU A 20 8.43 -1.22 -1.85
N GLN A 21 8.37 0.11 -1.71
CA GLN A 21 7.20 0.79 -1.15
C GLN A 21 5.99 0.60 -2.07
N GLU A 22 6.20 0.72 -3.38
CA GLU A 22 5.15 0.50 -4.35
C GLU A 22 4.67 -0.94 -4.42
N ASP A 23 5.59 -1.89 -4.32
CA ASP A 23 5.25 -3.31 -4.27
C ASP A 23 4.39 -3.60 -3.03
N ILE A 24 4.71 -2.99 -1.87
CA ILE A 24 3.89 -3.07 -0.65
C ILE A 24 2.52 -2.44 -0.89
N LEU A 25 2.47 -1.18 -1.36
CA LEU A 25 1.25 -0.42 -1.60
C LEU A 25 0.30 -1.20 -2.52
N TYR A 26 0.83 -1.71 -3.63
CA TYR A 26 0.07 -2.47 -4.62
C TYR A 26 -0.44 -3.80 -4.06
N ASN A 27 0.34 -4.52 -3.25
CA ASN A 27 -0.15 -5.76 -2.63
C ASN A 27 -1.22 -5.51 -1.57
N ILE A 28 -1.19 -4.38 -0.86
CA ILE A 28 -2.28 -4.02 0.07
C ILE A 28 -3.52 -3.61 -0.72
N SER A 29 -3.38 -2.88 -1.85
CA SER A 29 -4.52 -2.44 -2.64
C SER A 29 -5.34 -3.61 -3.20
N LEU A 30 -4.69 -4.71 -3.57
CA LEU A 30 -5.35 -5.92 -4.09
C LEU A 30 -6.20 -6.67 -3.05
N LYS A 31 -6.07 -6.33 -1.77
CA LYS A 31 -6.84 -6.90 -0.65
C LYS A 31 -8.05 -6.04 -0.28
N GLN A 32 -8.25 -4.93 -0.99
CA GLN A 32 -9.35 -4.00 -0.80
C GLN A 32 -10.26 -4.08 -2.04
N ASP A 33 -11.35 -4.84 -1.92
CA ASP A 33 -12.33 -4.99 -2.98
C ASP A 33 -13.66 -4.31 -2.61
N GLU A 34 -14.66 -4.45 -3.49
CA GLU A 34 -15.98 -3.83 -3.31
C GLU A 34 -16.77 -4.45 -2.14
N LEU A 35 -16.46 -5.67 -1.72
CA LEU A 35 -17.18 -6.42 -0.69
C LEU A 35 -16.52 -6.30 0.69
N GLY A 36 -15.28 -5.82 0.77
CA GLY A 36 -14.63 -5.56 2.03
C GLY A 36 -13.14 -5.26 1.93
N ARG A 37 -12.52 -5.14 3.10
CA ARG A 37 -11.09 -4.89 3.23
C ARG A 37 -10.48 -6.02 4.06
N GLN A 38 -9.53 -6.76 3.49
CA GLN A 38 -8.67 -7.60 4.30
C GLN A 38 -7.55 -6.76 4.88
N ALA A 39 -7.64 -6.51 6.19
CA ALA A 39 -6.67 -5.69 6.92
C ALA A 39 -5.25 -6.25 6.81
N THR A 40 -4.28 -5.37 6.54
CA THR A 40 -2.86 -5.69 6.70
C THR A 40 -2.41 -5.16 8.05
N ASN A 41 -2.32 -6.06 9.03
CA ASN A 41 -2.03 -5.71 10.42
C ASN A 41 -0.54 -5.79 10.74
N LEU A 42 -0.02 -4.76 11.41
CA LEU A 42 1.35 -4.70 11.91
C LEU A 42 1.37 -4.13 13.33
N LEU A 43 2.44 -4.35 14.08
CA LEU A 43 2.68 -3.57 15.30
C LEU A 43 2.86 -2.10 14.93
N LEU A 44 2.22 -1.19 15.67
CA LEU A 44 2.31 0.26 15.43
C LEU A 44 3.77 0.74 15.39
N SER A 45 4.59 0.21 16.29
CA SER A 45 6.03 0.48 16.38
C SER A 45 6.86 0.07 15.15
N LYS A 46 6.29 -0.74 14.24
CA LYS A 46 6.92 -1.09 12.95
C LYS A 46 6.44 -0.22 11.78
N VAL A 47 5.43 0.61 12.01
CA VAL A 47 4.85 1.50 11.01
C VAL A 47 5.34 2.93 11.22
N GLU A 48 5.24 3.44 12.45
CA GLU A 48 5.63 4.81 12.78
C GLU A 48 7.13 5.02 12.59
N GLY A 49 7.50 6.05 11.81
CA GLY A 49 8.89 6.36 11.50
C GLY A 49 9.59 5.34 10.61
N SER A 50 8.87 4.32 10.12
CA SER A 50 9.44 3.33 9.22
C SER A 50 9.77 3.96 7.87
N PRO A 51 11.00 3.80 7.34
CA PRO A 51 11.34 4.30 6.01
C PRO A 51 10.55 3.61 4.89
N LEU A 52 9.92 2.46 5.17
CA LEU A 52 9.05 1.76 4.24
C LEU A 52 7.65 2.37 4.21
N TYR A 53 7.05 2.64 5.37
CA TYR A 53 5.64 3.07 5.44
C TYR A 53 5.47 4.58 5.51
N GLN A 54 6.32 5.28 6.25
CA GLN A 54 6.18 6.71 6.51
C GLN A 54 6.09 7.55 5.23
N PRO A 55 6.92 7.33 4.18
CA PRO A 55 6.79 8.11 2.94
C PRO A 55 5.46 7.90 2.21
N MET A 56 4.84 6.73 2.34
CA MET A 56 3.52 6.45 1.77
C MET A 56 2.41 7.10 2.59
N ILE A 57 2.58 7.18 3.90
CA ILE A 57 1.65 7.84 4.84
C ILE A 57 1.71 9.36 4.64
N ASP A 58 2.91 9.94 4.60
CA ASP A 58 3.13 11.38 4.41
C ASP A 58 2.58 11.88 3.07
N ARG A 59 2.63 11.02 2.04
CA ARG A 59 2.05 11.31 0.71
C ARG A 59 0.58 10.91 0.59
N GLU A 60 -0.06 10.49 1.68
CA GLU A 60 -1.46 10.08 1.77
C GLU A 60 -1.84 8.92 0.84
N TYR A 61 -0.89 8.09 0.42
CA TYR A 61 -1.17 6.88 -0.36
C TYR A 61 -1.59 5.71 0.53
N LEU A 62 -1.06 5.67 1.75
CA LEU A 62 -1.36 4.67 2.77
C LEU A 62 -1.88 5.39 4.03
N THR A 63 -2.82 4.78 4.72
CA THR A 63 -3.29 5.21 6.04
C THR A 63 -3.43 4.00 6.95
N TYR A 64 -3.67 4.21 8.24
CA TYR A 64 -3.92 3.13 9.17
C TYR A 64 -4.84 3.53 10.31
N GLU A 65 -5.56 2.55 10.83
CA GLU A 65 -6.30 2.66 12.09
C GLU A 65 -5.51 1.96 13.21
N VAL A 66 -5.49 2.56 14.39
CA VAL A 66 -4.82 1.98 15.56
C VAL A 66 -5.83 1.24 16.41
N PHE A 67 -5.58 -0.05 16.62
CA PHE A 67 -6.33 -0.90 17.52
C PHE A 67 -5.51 -1.17 18.77
N ASN A 68 -6.10 -0.89 19.93
CA ASN A 68 -5.53 -1.19 21.23
C ASN A 68 -6.61 -1.85 22.10
N HIS A 69 -6.38 -3.09 22.53
CA HIS A 69 -7.28 -3.83 23.42
C HIS A 69 -6.93 -3.65 24.91
N GLY A 70 -6.30 -2.53 25.28
CA GLY A 70 -5.84 -2.28 26.66
C GLY A 70 -4.53 -2.99 27.01
N THR A 71 -3.71 -3.32 26.01
CA THR A 71 -2.41 -3.99 26.21
C THR A 71 -1.26 -3.08 25.77
N LYS A 72 -0.01 -3.51 26.00
CA LYS A 72 1.18 -2.76 25.58
C LYS A 72 1.46 -2.78 24.08
N HIS A 73 0.75 -3.60 23.31
CA HIS A 73 1.02 -3.80 21.90
C HIS A 73 -0.12 -3.22 21.05
N GLU A 74 0.14 -2.05 20.51
CA GLU A 74 -0.76 -1.38 19.57
C GLU A 74 -0.58 -1.96 18.18
N ILE A 75 -1.71 -2.18 17.50
CA ILE A 75 -1.76 -2.74 16.16
C ILE A 75 -2.20 -1.66 15.19
N ALA A 76 -1.42 -1.42 14.15
CA ALA A 76 -1.81 -0.63 13.00
C ALA A 76 -2.44 -1.54 11.94
N SER A 77 -3.69 -1.27 11.60
CA SER A 77 -4.38 -1.88 10.45
C SER A 77 -4.23 -0.96 9.25
N LEU A 78 -3.42 -1.35 8.27
CA LEU A 78 -3.07 -0.54 7.11
C LEU A 78 -4.15 -0.62 6.01
N TYR A 79 -4.41 0.53 5.37
CA TYR A 79 -5.30 0.68 4.24
C TYR A 79 -4.70 1.61 3.18
N VAL A 80 -4.81 1.22 1.91
CA VAL A 80 -4.54 2.10 0.76
C VAL A 80 -5.70 3.09 0.62
N THR A 81 -5.37 4.37 0.55
CA THR A 81 -6.37 5.44 0.37
C THR A 81 -6.91 5.45 -1.05
N LEU A 82 -7.93 6.28 -1.33
CA LEU A 82 -8.39 6.49 -2.71
C LEU A 82 -7.29 7.08 -3.61
N LYS A 83 -6.43 7.95 -3.04
CA LYS A 83 -5.27 8.49 -3.76
C LYS A 83 -4.26 7.38 -4.06
N GLY A 84 -3.97 6.51 -3.09
CA GLY A 84 -3.10 5.35 -3.28
C GLY A 84 -3.64 4.35 -4.30
N LEU A 85 -4.95 4.09 -4.29
CA LEU A 85 -5.59 3.22 -5.28
C LEU A 85 -5.45 3.79 -6.69
N ARG A 86 -5.69 5.09 -6.87
CA ARG A 86 -5.49 5.77 -8.16
C ARG A 86 -4.03 5.69 -8.62
N TYR A 87 -3.08 5.92 -7.71
CA TYR A 87 -1.65 5.73 -8.00
C TYR A 87 -1.37 4.32 -8.53
N CYS A 88 -1.88 3.29 -7.84
CA CYS A 88 -1.73 1.90 -8.25
C CYS A 88 -2.35 1.61 -9.63
N ILE A 89 -3.49 2.22 -9.96
CA ILE A 89 -4.14 2.09 -11.27
C ILE A 89 -3.30 2.75 -12.37
N ILE A 90 -2.79 3.97 -12.14
CA ILE A 90 -1.98 4.73 -13.10
C ILE A 90 -0.72 3.96 -13.51
N PHE A 91 -0.11 3.23 -12.57
CA PHE A 91 1.15 2.48 -12.79
C PHE A 91 0.95 0.96 -12.82
N ALA A 92 -0.28 0.48 -12.99
CA ALA A 92 -0.65 -0.94 -12.83
C ALA A 92 0.15 -1.87 -13.76
N ASP A 93 0.41 -1.47 -15.00
CA ASP A 93 1.14 -2.27 -15.97
C ASP A 93 2.57 -2.59 -15.52
N GLU A 94 3.22 -1.65 -14.83
CA GLU A 94 4.57 -1.84 -14.30
C GLU A 94 4.54 -2.60 -12.96
N LEU A 95 3.60 -2.25 -12.07
CA LEU A 95 3.46 -2.84 -10.74
C LEU A 95 3.08 -4.32 -10.82
N SER A 96 2.14 -4.67 -11.70
CA SER A 96 1.69 -6.04 -11.90
C SER A 96 2.80 -6.96 -12.39
N ARG A 97 3.70 -6.48 -13.28
CA ARG A 97 4.82 -7.26 -13.81
C ARG A 97 5.92 -7.55 -12.78
N ARG A 98 6.09 -6.69 -11.78
CA ARG A 98 7.06 -6.90 -10.69
C ARG A 98 6.62 -7.96 -9.68
N ARG A 99 5.36 -8.37 -9.74
CA ARG A 99 4.72 -9.11 -8.66
C ARG A 99 5.20 -10.55 -8.57
N LYS A 100 5.89 -10.86 -7.47
CA LYS A 100 6.41 -12.20 -7.17
C LYS A 100 5.36 -13.20 -6.68
N ARG A 101 4.18 -12.72 -6.27
CA ARG A 101 3.11 -13.51 -5.66
C ARG A 101 1.79 -13.28 -6.40
N ASN A 102 0.90 -14.27 -6.42
CA ASN A 102 -0.44 -14.15 -6.99
C ASN A 102 -1.37 -13.32 -6.09
N ALA A 103 -2.62 -13.10 -6.51
CA ALA A 103 -3.64 -12.31 -5.78
C ALA A 103 -3.81 -12.72 -4.32
N ALA A 104 -3.68 -14.02 -4.02
CA ALA A 104 -3.80 -14.59 -2.68
C ALA A 104 -2.51 -14.51 -1.84
N GLY A 105 -1.42 -13.96 -2.37
CA GLY A 105 -0.12 -13.89 -1.68
C GLY A 105 0.72 -15.16 -1.76
N ALA A 106 0.30 -16.16 -2.52
CA ALA A 106 1.06 -17.38 -2.79
C ALA A 106 2.05 -17.18 -3.96
N PRO A 107 3.14 -17.94 -4.08
CA PRO A 107 3.92 -17.96 -5.32
C PRO A 107 3.01 -18.27 -6.52
N TRP A 108 3.33 -17.71 -7.68
CA TRP A 108 2.74 -18.17 -8.93
C TRP A 108 3.08 -19.66 -9.08
N GLU A 109 2.10 -20.51 -9.39
CA GLU A 109 2.38 -21.92 -9.63
C GLU A 109 3.43 -22.00 -10.76
N GLU A 110 4.55 -22.69 -10.49
CA GLU A 110 5.42 -23.13 -11.57
C GLU A 110 4.58 -24.05 -12.44
N THR A 111 4.17 -23.58 -13.62
CA THR A 111 3.73 -24.47 -14.70
C THR A 111 4.82 -25.52 -14.88
N ARG A 112 4.59 -26.72 -14.36
CA ARG A 112 5.35 -27.92 -14.69
C ARG A 112 5.11 -28.32 -16.14
#